data_AF-A0A536ZHH5-F1
#
_entry.id   AF-A0A536ZHH5-F1
#
_cell.length_a   1.000
_cell.length_b   1.000
_cell.length_c   1.000
_cell.angle_alpha   90.00
_cell.angle_beta   90.00
_cell.angle_gamma   90.00
#
_symmetry.space_group_name_H-M   'P 1'
#
loop_
_entity.id
_entity.type
_entity.pdbx_description
1 polymer ?
#
loop_
_entity_poly.entity_id
_entity_poly.type
_entity_poly.pdbx_seq_one_letter_code
_entity_poly.pdbx_strand_id
1 'polypeptide(L)'
;MVAKLVDQGAQKRLEGDDLLPLCGAHPRRDARRRTPFLRLVEAVKLTGAVGRTLGEDPHPHCGHAIALDQRVDQALAGALHRRAVIGGQRRSEAKHGRTQVEPRRDPQRDDLIAAAIDLLARGRESIVIGETHRRFVQIFPTSTLPRAVAQRHAFAATEVTLHCGRRCLVVLTLKPRRRDLGGFAVQRLLPAFPTKMVGPFIFFDHFGPVTFAPGEGADVRPHPHIGLATVTYLFEGGMIHRDSLGTVQRIEPGAVNWMTAGAGIVHSERTPPEARERGHRLHGIQTWVALPKDRELTAPTFSHQPKSALPEITRPGVSMRLLAGTAFGERAPTPIFSPMVYVAMEIAPGAALDLPPEHEQRGLYVVDGGLIVDGEVLSEQHLAVLSPGATNRIEAPAGARALLLGGEAMDSDRLIWWNFVASSRALIDEASTRWREQGFPPVPGETEFIPLPEK
;
A
#
# COMPACT_ATOMS: atom_id res chain seq x y z
N MET A 1 18.54 -14.48 29.62
CA MET A 1 18.54 -15.36 28.43
C MET A 1 17.11 -15.65 27.92
N VAL A 2 16.23 -14.64 27.89
CA VAL A 2 14.83 -14.75 27.42
C VAL A 2 14.47 -13.63 26.42
N ALA A 3 15.30 -12.58 26.30
CA ALA A 3 15.11 -11.46 25.37
C ALA A 3 15.46 -11.76 23.89
N LYS A 4 16.13 -12.87 23.58
CA LYS A 4 16.48 -13.25 22.19
C LYS A 4 15.37 -13.98 21.43
N LEU A 5 14.31 -14.43 22.10
CA LEU A 5 13.26 -15.27 21.50
C LEU A 5 12.01 -14.48 21.08
N VAL A 6 11.84 -13.24 21.56
CA VAL A 6 10.71 -12.37 21.20
C VAL A 6 10.96 -11.68 19.84
N ASP A 7 12.22 -11.33 19.55
CA ASP A 7 12.63 -10.68 18.30
C ASP A 7 12.45 -11.59 17.06
N GLN A 8 12.63 -12.90 17.23
CA GLN A 8 12.47 -13.87 16.13
C GLN A 8 11.00 -14.21 15.80
N GLY A 9 10.06 -13.95 16.72
CA GLY A 9 8.65 -14.33 16.59
C GLY A 9 7.82 -13.38 15.71
N ALA A 10 8.21 -12.10 15.65
CA ALA A 10 7.59 -11.09 14.79
C ALA A 10 8.13 -11.13 13.35
N GLN A 11 9.37 -11.59 13.17
CA GLN A 11 10.08 -11.61 11.89
C GLN A 11 9.66 -12.79 10.99
N LYS A 12 9.37 -13.97 11.56
CA LYS A 12 8.92 -15.17 10.82
C LYS A 12 7.57 -15.08 10.10
N ARG A 13 6.81 -14.00 10.27
CA ARG A 13 5.48 -13.80 9.62
C ARG A 13 5.47 -12.69 8.58
N LEU A 14 6.62 -12.06 8.32
CA LEU A 14 6.83 -11.18 7.17
C LEU A 14 7.17 -11.97 5.89
N GLU A 15 7.56 -13.24 6.03
CA GLU A 15 8.16 -14.08 4.97
C GLU A 15 7.20 -15.13 4.36
N GLY A 16 5.88 -15.01 4.58
CA GLY A 16 4.92 -16.03 4.16
C GLY A 16 4.38 -15.93 2.72
N ASP A 17 4.50 -14.77 2.08
CA ASP A 17 3.77 -14.48 0.82
C ASP A 17 4.69 -13.98 -0.32
N ASP A 18 5.89 -14.55 -0.48
CA ASP A 18 6.53 -14.60 -1.80
C ASP A 18 7.55 -15.75 -1.91
N LEU A 19 7.37 -16.54 -2.96
CA LEU A 19 8.07 -17.80 -3.27
C LEU A 19 9.55 -17.57 -3.61
N LEU A 20 10.48 -18.14 -2.84
CA LEU A 20 11.87 -18.35 -3.27
C LEU A 20 12.08 -19.80 -3.74
N PRO A 21 12.68 -20.05 -4.92
CA PRO A 21 13.19 -21.38 -5.27
C PRO A 21 14.56 -21.63 -4.64
N LEU A 22 14.69 -22.77 -3.96
CA LEU A 22 15.94 -23.37 -3.52
C LEU A 22 16.81 -23.79 -4.73
N CYS A 23 18.11 -23.50 -4.71
CA CYS A 23 19.15 -24.38 -5.26
C CYS A 23 20.56 -23.94 -4.84
N GLY A 24 21.33 -24.89 -4.27
CA GLY A 24 22.70 -24.69 -3.81
C GLY A 24 23.79 -25.02 -4.85
N ALA A 25 24.91 -24.27 -4.73
CA ALA A 25 26.33 -24.52 -5.05
C ALA A 25 26.81 -25.50 -6.17
N HIS A 26 27.46 -24.92 -7.20
CA HIS A 26 28.80 -25.12 -7.87
C HIS A 26 29.61 -26.46 -7.78
N PRO A 27 30.61 -26.78 -8.67
CA PRO A 27 31.53 -25.88 -9.44
C PRO A 27 32.10 -26.33 -10.85
N ARG A 28 32.84 -25.39 -11.50
CA ARG A 28 34.02 -25.49 -12.42
C ARG A 28 33.94 -25.20 -13.95
N ARG A 29 34.90 -24.31 -14.36
CA ARG A 29 35.75 -24.21 -15.59
C ARG A 29 35.37 -23.30 -16.80
N ASP A 30 36.03 -22.13 -16.81
CA ASP A 30 37.06 -21.61 -17.74
C ASP A 30 36.79 -21.16 -19.22
N ALA A 31 37.36 -19.98 -19.51
CA ALA A 31 37.99 -19.46 -20.74
C ALA A 31 37.22 -18.98 -22.02
N ARG A 32 37.34 -17.64 -22.23
CA ARG A 32 37.59 -16.87 -23.49
C ARG A 32 36.47 -16.64 -24.54
N ARG A 33 36.03 -15.37 -24.74
CA ARG A 33 36.33 -14.46 -25.89
C ARG A 33 35.39 -13.22 -25.95
N ARG A 34 35.89 -12.21 -26.68
CA ARG A 34 35.55 -10.78 -26.85
C ARG A 34 34.09 -10.39 -27.23
N THR A 35 33.73 -9.17 -26.80
CA THR A 35 32.65 -8.17 -27.08
C THR A 35 32.16 -8.00 -28.54
N PRO A 36 31.12 -7.15 -28.86
CA PRO A 36 30.14 -6.42 -28.02
C PRO A 36 28.66 -6.50 -28.53
N PHE A 37 27.74 -5.70 -27.96
CA PHE A 37 26.43 -5.18 -28.47
C PHE A 37 25.10 -5.61 -27.79
N LEU A 38 24.37 -4.55 -27.40
CA LEU A 38 22.92 -4.32 -27.25
C LEU A 38 22.04 -5.12 -26.26
N ARG A 39 21.38 -4.33 -25.37
CA ARG A 39 19.98 -4.38 -24.88
C ARG A 39 19.22 -5.72 -24.98
N LEU A 40 18.60 -6.18 -23.88
CA LEU A 40 17.14 -6.11 -23.66
C LEU A 40 16.74 -6.84 -22.34
N VAL A 41 15.82 -6.19 -21.61
CA VAL A 41 14.73 -6.71 -20.76
C VAL A 41 14.63 -8.25 -20.59
N GLU A 42 14.80 -8.74 -19.36
CA GLU A 42 14.42 -10.11 -18.99
C GLU A 42 12.96 -10.18 -18.53
N ALA A 43 12.22 -11.07 -19.18
CA ALA A 43 10.88 -11.51 -18.85
C ALA A 43 10.93 -12.66 -17.83
N VAL A 44 10.06 -12.63 -16.83
CA VAL A 44 9.88 -13.72 -15.86
C VAL A 44 9.13 -14.88 -16.55
N LYS A 45 9.77 -16.05 -16.57
CA LYS A 45 9.19 -17.35 -16.93
C LYS A 45 8.44 -17.94 -15.73
N LEU A 46 7.17 -18.32 -15.92
CA LEU A 46 6.44 -19.24 -15.04
C LEU A 46 6.73 -20.68 -15.48
N THR A 47 7.40 -21.46 -14.63
CA THR A 47 7.60 -22.91 -14.84
C THR A 47 6.56 -23.68 -14.03
N GLY A 48 5.72 -24.46 -14.72
CA GLY A 48 4.82 -25.44 -14.10
C GLY A 48 5.57 -26.73 -13.74
N ALA A 49 5.38 -27.21 -12.51
CA ALA A 49 5.83 -28.53 -12.09
C ALA A 49 4.74 -29.57 -12.38
N VAL A 50 5.03 -30.53 -13.26
CA VAL A 50 4.24 -31.76 -13.43
C VAL A 50 5.11 -32.92 -12.97
N GLY A 51 4.69 -33.60 -11.91
CA GLY A 51 5.29 -34.87 -11.47
C GLY A 51 5.01 -35.97 -12.49
N ARG A 52 6.04 -36.72 -12.88
CA ARG A 52 5.93 -37.95 -13.69
C ARG A 52 5.97 -39.18 -12.80
N THR A 53 5.11 -40.15 -13.09
CA THR A 53 5.30 -41.58 -12.83
C THR A 53 5.62 -42.30 -14.13
N LEU A 54 6.57 -43.24 -14.06
CA LEU A 54 7.12 -44.09 -15.13
C LEU A 54 6.27 -45.36 -15.35
N GLY A 55 6.39 -45.96 -16.54
CA GLY A 55 5.96 -47.33 -16.91
C GLY A 55 5.35 -47.38 -18.32
N GLU A 56 6.17 -47.47 -19.38
CA GLU A 56 6.59 -48.70 -20.10
C GLU A 56 5.75 -48.99 -21.37
N ASP A 57 6.41 -48.85 -22.53
CA ASP A 57 5.98 -49.23 -23.89
C ASP A 57 5.96 -50.76 -24.09
N PRO A 58 5.23 -51.29 -25.09
CA PRO A 58 5.88 -51.63 -26.36
C PRO A 58 5.07 -51.31 -27.64
N HIS A 59 5.76 -50.67 -28.59
CA HIS A 59 5.54 -50.50 -30.05
C HIS A 59 5.33 -51.84 -30.85
N PRO A 60 5.19 -51.88 -32.22
CA PRO A 60 5.17 -50.85 -33.30
C PRO A 60 4.00 -51.05 -34.34
N HIS A 61 3.63 -50.14 -35.26
CA HIS A 61 4.35 -49.75 -36.49
C HIS A 61 3.71 -48.54 -37.24
N CYS A 62 4.58 -47.58 -37.59
CA CYS A 62 4.73 -46.80 -38.84
C CYS A 62 3.63 -45.87 -39.38
N GLY A 63 3.97 -44.56 -39.45
CA GLY A 63 3.36 -43.59 -40.39
C GLY A 63 3.69 -42.11 -40.12
N HIS A 64 4.85 -41.64 -40.56
CA HIS A 64 5.34 -40.26 -40.83
C HIS A 64 4.63 -39.01 -40.24
N ALA A 65 5.44 -38.21 -39.53
CA ALA A 65 5.27 -36.80 -39.16
C ALA A 65 5.66 -35.84 -40.33
N ILE A 66 5.56 -34.50 -40.36
CA ILE A 66 5.42 -33.32 -39.46
C ILE A 66 4.66 -32.28 -40.37
N ALA A 67 3.89 -31.27 -39.95
CA ALA A 67 4.22 -30.17 -39.05
C ALA A 67 2.97 -29.32 -38.73
N LEU A 68 2.82 -28.99 -37.44
CA LEU A 68 2.13 -27.78 -37.00
C LEU A 68 3.08 -26.60 -37.18
N ASP A 69 2.66 -25.57 -37.90
CA ASP A 69 2.93 -24.19 -37.51
C ASP A 69 2.00 -23.22 -38.27
N GLN A 70 1.73 -22.09 -37.61
CA GLN A 70 1.06 -20.87 -38.06
C GLN A 70 -0.33 -20.56 -37.48
N ARG A 71 -0.32 -19.47 -36.69
CA ARG A 71 -1.30 -18.37 -36.54
C ARG A 71 -1.96 -18.23 -35.16
N VAL A 72 -1.15 -17.85 -34.18
CA VAL A 72 -1.57 -16.91 -33.12
C VAL A 72 -0.67 -15.67 -33.08
N ASP A 73 0.54 -15.74 -33.64
CA ASP A 73 1.54 -14.66 -33.55
C ASP A 73 1.31 -13.50 -34.55
N GLN A 74 0.47 -13.70 -35.56
CA GLN A 74 0.18 -12.67 -36.58
C GLN A 74 -0.88 -11.63 -36.16
N ALA A 75 -1.68 -11.92 -35.13
CA ALA A 75 -2.67 -10.95 -34.63
C ALA A 75 -2.06 -9.90 -33.68
N LEU A 76 -1.01 -10.27 -32.94
CA LEU A 76 -0.36 -9.36 -31.99
C LEU A 76 0.66 -8.42 -32.66
N ALA A 77 1.34 -8.87 -33.73
CA ALA A 77 2.36 -8.06 -34.41
C ALA A 77 1.76 -6.90 -35.25
N GLY A 78 0.50 -7.01 -35.69
CA GLY A 78 -0.17 -5.98 -36.49
C GLY A 78 -0.68 -4.78 -35.69
N ALA A 79 -0.86 -4.92 -34.37
CA ALA A 79 -1.36 -3.85 -33.51
C ALA A 79 -0.28 -2.83 -33.09
N LEU A 80 1.01 -3.15 -33.29
CA LEU A 80 2.14 -2.38 -32.74
C LEU A 80 2.98 -1.62 -33.77
N HIS A 81 2.68 -1.68 -35.08
CA HIS A 81 3.35 -0.85 -36.08
C HIS A 81 2.36 -0.14 -37.02
N ARG A 82 2.22 1.18 -36.89
CA ARG A 82 1.63 2.01 -37.94
C ARG A 82 2.61 2.13 -39.11
N ARG A 83 2.38 1.37 -40.20
CA ARG A 83 2.53 1.80 -41.61
C ARG A 83 2.21 0.65 -42.58
N ALA A 84 1.28 0.93 -43.49
CA ALA A 84 1.04 0.29 -44.81
C ALA A 84 0.49 -1.16 -44.82
N VAL A 85 -0.30 -1.66 -45.78
CA VAL A 85 -1.06 -1.18 -46.96
C VAL A 85 -2.07 -2.32 -47.28
N ILE A 86 -3.19 -1.97 -47.91
CA ILE A 86 -4.37 -2.80 -48.24
C ILE A 86 -4.12 -3.82 -49.39
N GLY A 87 -4.80 -4.98 -49.33
CA GLY A 87 -5.22 -5.82 -50.48
C GLY A 87 -5.61 -7.23 -50.00
N GLY A 88 -6.72 -7.88 -50.32
CA GLY A 88 -7.79 -7.70 -51.30
C GLY A 88 -8.15 -9.08 -51.88
N GLN A 89 -9.45 -9.46 -51.84
CA GLN A 89 -10.10 -10.59 -52.55
C GLN A 89 -9.84 -12.03 -52.03
N ARG A 90 -10.72 -13.05 -52.13
CA ARG A 90 -12.13 -13.23 -52.55
C ARG A 90 -12.59 -14.63 -52.05
N ARG A 91 -13.91 -14.73 -51.82
CA ARG A 91 -14.85 -15.90 -51.73
C ARG A 91 -14.36 -17.32 -52.12
N SER A 92 -14.85 -18.33 -51.39
CA SER A 92 -15.88 -19.27 -51.91
C SER A 92 -16.55 -20.10 -50.79
N GLU A 93 -17.78 -20.51 -51.08
CA GLU A 93 -18.82 -21.04 -50.20
C GLU A 93 -18.81 -22.58 -50.04
N ALA A 94 -19.72 -23.04 -49.17
CA ALA A 94 -20.45 -24.32 -49.16
C ALA A 94 -19.84 -25.52 -48.40
N LYS A 95 -20.60 -26.38 -47.70
CA LYS A 95 -21.91 -26.37 -47.02
C LYS A 95 -22.01 -27.74 -46.31
N HIS A 96 -22.52 -27.77 -45.07
CA HIS A 96 -23.30 -28.85 -44.41
C HIS A 96 -22.61 -30.24 -44.20
N GLY A 97 -22.65 -30.91 -43.05
CA GLY A 97 -23.33 -30.72 -41.77
C GLY A 97 -23.44 -32.08 -41.06
N ARG A 98 -23.30 -32.12 -39.73
CA ARG A 98 -24.12 -32.91 -38.78
C ARG A 98 -23.49 -32.98 -37.37
N THR A 99 -24.30 -32.52 -36.41
CA THR A 99 -24.56 -33.08 -35.07
C THR A 99 -23.38 -33.24 -34.09
N GLN A 100 -23.20 -32.22 -33.25
CA GLN A 100 -22.44 -32.27 -32.00
C GLN A 100 -23.27 -32.91 -30.88
N VAL A 101 -22.64 -33.78 -30.09
CA VAL A 101 -23.00 -34.05 -28.69
C VAL A 101 -21.78 -33.61 -27.88
N GLU A 102 -21.91 -32.49 -27.17
CA GLU A 102 -20.86 -31.87 -26.36
C GLU A 102 -20.67 -32.61 -25.02
N PRO A 103 -19.42 -32.84 -24.57
CA PRO A 103 -19.08 -32.72 -23.17
C PRO A 103 -18.96 -31.22 -22.83
N ARG A 104 -19.87 -30.70 -21.99
CA ARG A 104 -19.90 -29.31 -21.50
C ARG A 104 -18.53 -28.90 -20.91
N ARG A 105 -17.78 -28.11 -21.67
CA ARG A 105 -16.95 -27.02 -21.12
C ARG A 105 -17.83 -25.79 -21.07
N ASP A 106 -17.87 -25.08 -19.96
CA ASP A 106 -18.64 -23.85 -19.80
C ASP A 106 -17.95 -22.70 -20.55
N PRO A 107 -18.43 -22.27 -21.74
CA PRO A 107 -17.79 -21.24 -22.54
C PRO A 107 -18.02 -19.84 -21.94
N GLN A 108 -19.01 -19.68 -21.06
CA GLN A 108 -19.30 -18.37 -20.46
C GLN A 108 -18.16 -17.89 -19.56
N ARG A 109 -17.37 -18.81 -18.98
CA ARG A 109 -16.28 -18.45 -18.07
C ARG A 109 -15.04 -17.93 -18.79
N ASP A 110 -14.70 -18.50 -19.93
CA ASP A 110 -13.55 -18.08 -20.74
C ASP A 110 -13.90 -16.87 -21.62
N ASP A 111 -15.15 -16.77 -22.08
CA ASP A 111 -15.66 -15.61 -22.83
C ASP A 111 -15.80 -14.35 -21.94
N LEU A 112 -16.12 -14.50 -20.65
CA LEU A 112 -16.16 -13.37 -19.71
C LEU A 112 -14.78 -12.78 -19.43
N ILE A 113 -13.74 -13.61 -19.36
CA ILE A 113 -12.35 -13.15 -19.16
C ILE A 113 -11.84 -12.48 -20.44
N ALA A 114 -12.10 -13.06 -21.62
CA ALA A 114 -11.74 -12.46 -22.90
C ALA A 114 -12.50 -11.15 -23.17
N ALA A 115 -13.80 -11.08 -22.84
CA ALA A 115 -14.60 -9.86 -22.96
C ALA A 115 -14.18 -8.77 -21.96
N ALA A 116 -13.78 -9.14 -20.74
CA ALA A 116 -13.22 -8.21 -19.76
C ALA A 116 -11.88 -7.62 -20.23
N ILE A 117 -11.03 -8.42 -20.88
CA ILE A 117 -9.76 -7.97 -21.47
C ILE A 117 -10.01 -7.06 -22.69
N ASP A 118 -11.01 -7.34 -23.52
CA ASP A 118 -11.34 -6.52 -24.70
C ASP A 118 -12.03 -5.19 -24.31
N LEU A 119 -12.79 -5.17 -23.20
CA LEU A 119 -13.31 -3.95 -22.56
C LEU A 119 -12.19 -3.07 -21.97
N LEU A 120 -11.20 -3.68 -21.30
CA LEU A 120 -9.99 -3.00 -20.79
C LEU A 120 -9.16 -2.35 -21.91
N ALA A 121 -9.19 -2.93 -23.11
CA ALA A 121 -8.43 -2.43 -24.25
C ALA A 121 -9.12 -1.29 -25.03
N ARG A 122 -10.43 -1.04 -24.84
CA ARG A 122 -11.20 -0.14 -25.72
C ARG A 122 -12.03 0.98 -25.08
N GLY A 123 -12.15 1.09 -23.75
CA GLY A 123 -12.96 2.19 -23.19
C GLY A 123 -12.70 2.47 -21.72
N ARG A 124 -12.55 3.75 -21.37
CA ARG A 124 -12.31 4.24 -20.01
C ARG A 124 -13.54 4.04 -19.11
N GLU A 125 -13.75 2.86 -18.54
CA GLU A 125 -14.64 2.65 -17.37
C GLU A 125 -14.15 1.49 -16.49
N SER A 126 -14.36 1.58 -15.17
CA SER A 126 -13.92 0.62 -14.15
C SER A 126 -15.00 -0.43 -13.84
N ILE A 127 -14.62 -1.72 -13.79
CA ILE A 127 -15.51 -2.84 -13.41
C ILE A 127 -14.99 -3.57 -12.17
N VAL A 128 -15.91 -3.96 -11.28
CA VAL A 128 -15.70 -4.68 -10.00
C VAL A 128 -15.84 -6.20 -10.19
N ILE A 129 -14.97 -7.00 -9.56
CA ILE A 129 -15.11 -8.46 -9.43
C ILE A 129 -15.24 -8.81 -7.94
N GLY A 130 -16.28 -9.56 -7.56
CA GLY A 130 -16.43 -10.11 -6.21
C GLY A 130 -17.14 -11.48 -6.24
N GLU A 131 -16.58 -12.47 -5.55
CA GLU A 131 -17.27 -13.74 -5.26
C GLU A 131 -18.22 -13.56 -4.06
N THR A 132 -19.48 -13.95 -4.24
CA THR A 132 -20.49 -13.91 -3.18
C THR A 132 -20.55 -15.27 -2.48
N HIS A 133 -20.25 -15.31 -1.17
CA HIS A 133 -20.72 -16.39 -0.30
C HIS A 133 -21.95 -15.93 0.48
N ARG A 134 -23.16 -16.18 -0.07
CA ARG A 134 -24.41 -16.13 0.70
C ARG A 134 -24.77 -17.54 1.19
N ARG A 135 -24.93 -17.69 2.51
CA ARG A 135 -25.71 -18.77 3.12
C ARG A 135 -27.20 -18.41 3.05
N PHE A 136 -28.01 -19.28 2.45
CA PHE A 136 -29.31 -19.81 2.93
C PHE A 136 -30.08 -20.40 1.74
N VAL A 137 -30.23 -21.73 1.69
CA VAL A 137 -31.52 -22.45 1.57
C VAL A 137 -31.29 -23.87 2.10
N GLN A 138 -32.19 -24.33 2.95
CA GLN A 138 -32.21 -25.62 3.62
C GLN A 138 -33.36 -26.46 3.05
N ILE A 139 -33.10 -27.60 2.40
CA ILE A 139 -34.03 -28.74 2.24
C ILE A 139 -33.17 -30.03 2.14
N PHE A 140 -33.45 -31.03 2.99
CA PHE A 140 -32.84 -32.38 2.98
C PHE A 140 -33.65 -33.35 2.08
N PRO A 141 -33.04 -34.42 1.52
CA PRO A 141 -33.03 -35.72 2.19
C PRO A 141 -31.68 -36.46 2.17
N THR A 142 -31.63 -37.48 3.03
CA THR A 142 -30.54 -38.28 3.62
C THR A 142 -29.71 -39.17 2.67
N SER A 143 -28.38 -39.25 2.89
CA SER A 143 -27.67 -40.52 3.23
C SER A 143 -26.15 -40.34 3.45
N THR A 144 -25.68 -40.88 4.60
CA THR A 144 -24.34 -41.48 4.91
C THR A 144 -23.01 -40.69 4.83
N LEU A 145 -22.50 -40.30 6.04
CA LEU A 145 -21.12 -40.40 6.66
C LEU A 145 -19.81 -40.14 5.86
N PRO A 146 -18.64 -39.86 6.51
CA PRO A 146 -18.32 -39.20 7.78
C PRO A 146 -17.20 -38.12 7.70
N ARG A 147 -16.97 -37.43 8.84
CA ARG A 147 -15.94 -36.43 9.16
C ARG A 147 -14.51 -36.81 8.75
N ALA A 148 -13.77 -35.85 8.19
CA ALA A 148 -12.30 -35.77 8.30
C ALA A 148 -11.85 -34.32 8.57
N VAL A 149 -10.82 -34.24 9.40
CA VAL A 149 -10.22 -33.07 10.03
C VAL A 149 -9.60 -32.13 8.99
N ALA A 150 -9.91 -30.83 9.05
CA ALA A 150 -9.14 -29.80 8.36
C ALA A 150 -8.75 -28.71 9.36
N GLN A 151 -7.47 -28.72 9.74
CA GLN A 151 -6.81 -27.65 10.47
C GLN A 151 -6.94 -26.35 9.67
N ARG A 152 -7.54 -25.33 10.30
CA ARG A 152 -7.68 -24.00 9.70
C ARG A 152 -6.35 -23.25 9.84
N HIS A 153 -5.65 -23.08 8.73
CA HIS A 153 -4.70 -21.98 8.59
C HIS A 153 -5.50 -20.73 8.23
N ALA A 154 -5.61 -19.80 9.19
CA ALA A 154 -6.20 -18.49 8.96
C ALA A 154 -5.19 -17.60 8.24
N PHE A 155 -5.37 -17.41 6.94
CA PHE A 155 -4.74 -16.29 6.23
C PHE A 155 -5.47 -15.01 6.63
N ALA A 156 -4.72 -14.01 7.10
CA ALA A 156 -5.26 -12.69 7.40
C ALA A 156 -5.55 -11.95 6.08
N ALA A 157 -6.70 -12.22 5.48
CA ALA A 157 -7.17 -11.48 4.31
C ALA A 157 -7.44 -10.01 4.68
N THR A 158 -6.87 -9.08 3.94
CA THR A 158 -7.32 -7.69 3.97
C THR A 158 -8.67 -7.64 3.26
N GLU A 159 -9.74 -7.42 3.98
CA GLU A 159 -11.09 -7.40 3.43
C GLU A 159 -11.37 -6.03 2.79
N VAL A 160 -11.53 -6.03 1.47
CA VAL A 160 -11.85 -4.84 0.66
C VAL A 160 -13.33 -4.89 0.29
N THR A 161 -14.10 -3.90 0.75
CA THR A 161 -15.52 -3.79 0.40
C THR A 161 -15.70 -2.78 -0.74
N LEU A 162 -16.17 -3.26 -1.89
CA LEU A 162 -16.54 -2.44 -3.04
C LEU A 162 -18.06 -2.25 -3.02
N HIS A 163 -18.54 -1.00 -3.04
CA HIS A 163 -19.97 -0.69 -3.07
C HIS A 163 -20.38 -0.45 -4.53
N CYS A 164 -21.49 -1.04 -4.96
CA CYS A 164 -22.06 -0.84 -6.30
C CYS A 164 -23.56 -0.55 -6.18
N GLY A 165 -23.95 0.68 -6.50
CA GLY A 165 -25.35 1.10 -6.57
C GLY A 165 -25.53 2.56 -6.17
N ARG A 166 -25.84 3.44 -7.13
CA ARG A 166 -25.73 4.92 -7.08
C ARG A 166 -24.27 5.38 -7.07
N ARG A 167 -23.97 6.59 -7.57
CA ARG A 167 -22.59 7.09 -7.75
C ARG A 167 -21.78 6.74 -6.50
N CYS A 168 -20.87 5.77 -6.61
CA CYS A 168 -20.14 5.29 -5.46
C CYS A 168 -19.14 6.39 -5.11
N LEU A 169 -19.39 7.12 -4.03
CA LEU A 169 -18.61 8.29 -3.62
C LEU A 169 -17.42 7.90 -2.72
N VAL A 170 -17.37 6.63 -2.29
CA VAL A 170 -16.23 5.96 -1.65
C VAL A 170 -15.74 4.83 -2.56
N VAL A 171 -14.48 4.88 -2.96
CA VAL A 171 -13.87 3.90 -3.88
C VAL A 171 -13.43 2.64 -3.14
N LEU A 172 -12.89 2.82 -1.93
CA LEU A 172 -12.26 1.74 -1.16
C LEU A 172 -12.26 2.09 0.32
N THR A 173 -12.53 1.11 1.19
CA THR A 173 -12.29 1.24 2.63
C THR A 173 -11.14 0.33 3.05
N LEU A 174 -10.12 0.93 3.66
CA LEU A 174 -8.95 0.25 4.21
C LEU A 174 -9.14 -0.04 5.70
N LYS A 175 -8.93 -1.30 6.08
CA LYS A 175 -8.92 -1.76 7.47
C LYS A 175 -7.49 -1.75 8.02
N PRO A 176 -7.29 -1.37 9.30
CA PRO A 176 -5.96 -1.29 9.88
C PRO A 176 -5.35 -2.68 10.11
N ARG A 177 -4.03 -2.78 9.98
CA ARG A 177 -3.26 -3.97 10.37
C ARG A 177 -2.40 -3.62 11.58
N ARG A 178 -2.55 -4.39 12.66
CA ARG A 178 -1.74 -4.19 13.86
C ARG A 178 -0.28 -4.57 13.61
N ARG A 179 0.67 -3.72 14.02
CA ARG A 179 2.11 -3.94 13.96
C ARG A 179 2.76 -3.61 15.30
N ASP A 180 3.73 -4.40 15.73
CA ASP A 180 4.54 -4.13 16.92
C ASP A 180 5.81 -3.39 16.50
N LEU A 181 6.15 -2.30 17.20
CA LEU A 181 7.35 -1.50 16.97
C LEU A 181 8.41 -1.67 18.07
N GLY A 182 8.28 -2.67 18.94
CA GLY A 182 9.26 -2.94 20.01
C GLY A 182 8.97 -2.13 21.27
N GLY A 183 7.77 -2.31 21.83
CA GLY A 183 7.34 -1.68 23.09
C GLY A 183 5.92 -1.12 23.04
N PHE A 184 5.39 -0.90 21.84
CA PHE A 184 3.98 -0.56 21.62
C PHE A 184 3.53 -1.02 20.23
N ALA A 185 2.22 -1.14 20.06
CA ALA A 185 1.62 -1.52 18.79
C ALA A 185 0.97 -0.31 18.09
N VAL A 186 1.05 -0.33 16.76
CA VAL A 186 0.45 0.66 15.86
C VAL A 186 -0.53 -0.01 14.92
N GLN A 187 -1.39 0.80 14.33
CA GLN A 187 -2.37 0.43 13.33
C GLN A 187 -1.95 0.97 11.97
N ARG A 188 -1.50 0.09 11.08
CA ARG A 188 -1.02 0.45 9.75
C ARG A 188 -2.13 0.38 8.72
N LEU A 189 -2.33 1.48 7.99
CA LEU A 189 -3.29 1.58 6.89
C LEU A 189 -2.65 1.69 5.51
N LEU A 190 -1.51 2.38 5.42
CA LEU A 190 -0.75 2.50 4.18
C LEU A 190 0.69 2.03 4.42
N PRO A 191 1.32 1.37 3.43
CA PRO A 191 0.73 0.93 2.16
C PRO A 191 -0.22 -0.27 2.34
N ALA A 192 -1.26 -0.36 1.51
CA ALA A 192 -2.17 -1.51 1.44
C ALA A 192 -2.37 -1.99 -0.01
N PHE A 193 -2.96 -3.18 -0.17
CA PHE A 193 -3.47 -3.62 -1.48
C PHE A 193 -5.00 -3.45 -1.47
N PRO A 194 -5.62 -2.90 -2.53
CA PRO A 194 -5.01 -2.47 -3.80
C PRO A 194 -4.39 -1.05 -3.77
N THR A 195 -4.55 -0.28 -2.70
CA THR A 195 -4.11 1.14 -2.66
C THR A 195 -2.84 1.34 -1.83
N LYS A 196 -1.73 1.59 -2.52
CA LYS A 196 -0.44 1.91 -1.88
C LYS A 196 -0.36 3.35 -1.38
N MET A 197 -1.07 4.27 -2.03
CA MET A 197 -0.98 5.70 -1.78
C MET A 197 -2.33 6.41 -1.89
N VAL A 198 -2.48 7.53 -1.19
CA VAL A 198 -3.58 8.49 -1.39
C VAL A 198 -2.97 9.87 -1.57
N GLY A 199 -2.99 10.41 -2.80
CA GLY A 199 -2.15 11.53 -3.17
C GLY A 199 -0.67 11.20 -2.90
N PRO A 200 0.10 12.08 -2.24
CA PRO A 200 1.49 11.80 -1.92
C PRO A 200 1.68 10.93 -0.66
N PHE A 201 0.62 10.57 0.08
CA PHE A 201 0.73 9.77 1.30
C PHE A 201 0.97 8.30 0.97
N ILE A 202 2.14 7.76 1.36
CA ILE A 202 2.56 6.37 1.08
C ILE A 202 2.60 5.49 2.33
N PHE A 203 2.52 6.10 3.51
CA PHE A 203 2.55 5.41 4.80
C PHE A 203 1.61 6.10 5.78
N PHE A 204 0.92 5.30 6.59
CA PHE A 204 0.00 5.80 7.60
C PHE A 204 -0.05 4.80 8.76
N ASP A 205 0.46 5.22 9.91
CA ASP A 205 0.33 4.51 11.19
C ASP A 205 -0.43 5.37 12.19
N HIS A 206 -1.42 4.78 12.85
CA HIS A 206 -2.05 5.32 14.05
C HIS A 206 -1.48 4.60 15.27
N PHE A 207 -0.92 5.35 16.21
CA PHE A 207 -0.46 4.84 17.50
C PHE A 207 -1.30 5.39 18.66
N GLY A 208 -1.66 4.50 19.58
CA GLY A 208 -2.54 4.82 20.70
C GLY A 208 -4.03 4.80 20.36
N PRO A 209 -4.89 5.34 21.24
CA PRO A 209 -4.53 5.84 22.58
C PRO A 209 -3.97 4.71 23.46
N VAL A 210 -2.81 4.94 24.05
CA VAL A 210 -2.13 3.99 24.95
C VAL A 210 -1.67 4.72 26.21
N THR A 211 -1.68 4.01 27.35
CA THR A 211 -1.17 4.50 28.63
C THR A 211 0.07 3.68 29.01
N PHE A 212 1.16 4.36 29.32
CA PHE A 212 2.40 3.79 29.81
C PHE A 212 2.53 4.03 31.31
N ALA A 213 2.95 3.00 32.05
CA ALA A 213 3.23 3.12 33.47
C ALA A 213 4.51 3.97 33.69
N PRO A 214 4.74 4.49 34.92
CA PRO A 214 6.02 5.06 35.31
C PRO A 214 7.21 4.16 34.94
N GLY A 215 8.22 4.71 34.28
CA GLY A 215 9.39 4.00 33.78
C GLY A 215 9.24 3.44 32.36
N GLU A 216 8.04 3.38 31.81
CA GLU A 216 7.77 2.87 30.46
C GLU A 216 7.62 4.00 29.41
N GLY A 217 7.65 3.62 28.14
CA GLY A 217 7.35 4.52 27.04
C GLY A 217 7.64 3.93 25.67
N ALA A 218 7.48 4.76 24.64
CA ALA A 218 7.83 4.47 23.26
C ALA A 218 9.16 5.13 22.91
N ASP A 219 10.14 4.32 22.49
CA ASP A 219 11.43 4.79 21.96
C ASP A 219 11.72 4.10 20.63
N VAL A 220 11.76 4.89 19.56
CA VAL A 220 12.23 4.45 18.24
C VAL A 220 13.69 4.88 18.10
N ARG A 221 14.57 3.88 18.12
CA ARG A 221 16.03 4.05 18.00
C ARG A 221 16.41 4.68 16.65
N PRO A 222 17.63 5.24 16.52
CA PRO A 222 18.09 5.84 15.26
C PRO A 222 17.88 4.96 14.03
N HIS A 223 17.21 5.51 13.03
CA HIS A 223 16.94 4.88 11.75
C HIS A 223 16.91 5.92 10.61
N PRO A 224 17.29 5.53 9.39
CA PRO A 224 17.36 6.41 8.23
C PRO A 224 16.04 6.47 7.46
N HIS A 225 15.81 7.60 6.79
CA HIS A 225 14.81 7.78 5.74
C HIS A 225 15.44 8.40 4.49
N ILE A 226 14.88 8.10 3.30
CA ILE A 226 15.18 8.78 2.03
C ILE A 226 13.90 9.01 1.21
N GLY A 227 13.90 10.03 0.34
CA GLY A 227 12.88 10.28 -0.69
C GLY A 227 11.46 10.56 -0.18
N LEU A 228 11.33 10.88 1.10
CA LEU A 228 10.05 11.15 1.76
C LEU A 228 10.17 12.31 2.76
N ALA A 229 9.02 12.78 3.22
CA ALA A 229 8.90 13.51 4.48
C ALA A 229 8.11 12.68 5.49
N THR A 230 8.55 12.65 6.75
CA THR A 230 7.75 12.11 7.86
C THR A 230 6.94 13.24 8.48
N VAL A 231 5.68 12.97 8.81
CA VAL A 231 4.76 13.92 9.42
C VAL A 231 4.14 13.29 10.66
N THR A 232 4.43 13.89 11.81
CA THR A 232 3.93 13.44 13.12
C THR A 232 2.90 14.44 13.63
N TYR A 233 1.75 13.95 14.06
CA TYR A 233 0.68 14.75 14.67
C TYR A 233 0.16 14.04 15.93
N LEU A 234 0.09 14.75 17.05
CA LEU A 234 -0.34 14.18 18.33
C LEU A 234 -1.72 14.68 18.75
N PHE A 235 -2.55 13.76 19.25
CA PHE A 235 -3.78 14.06 19.97
C PHE A 235 -3.55 14.13 21.49
N GLU A 236 -2.65 13.30 22.03
CA GLU A 236 -2.30 13.25 23.44
C GLU A 236 -0.82 12.90 23.62
N GLY A 237 -0.23 13.33 24.74
CA GLY A 237 1.14 13.01 25.11
C GLY A 237 2.18 13.96 24.53
N GLY A 238 3.41 13.46 24.37
CA GLY A 238 4.50 14.20 23.77
C GLY A 238 5.67 13.27 23.43
N MET A 239 6.46 13.66 22.44
CA MET A 239 7.64 12.91 21.99
C MET A 239 8.80 13.86 21.73
N ILE A 240 10.03 13.41 21.94
CA ILE A 240 11.26 14.12 21.59
C ILE A 240 11.82 13.51 20.31
N HIS A 241 11.84 14.31 19.26
CA HIS A 241 12.56 14.03 18.03
C HIS A 241 14.02 14.47 18.16
N ARG A 242 14.95 13.64 17.69
CA ARG A 242 16.35 14.00 17.44
C ARG A 242 16.79 13.52 16.08
N ASP A 243 17.53 14.33 15.34
CA ASP A 243 18.04 13.93 14.03
C ASP A 243 19.52 14.25 13.80
N SER A 244 20.02 13.76 12.67
CA SER A 244 21.39 13.91 12.21
C SER A 244 21.76 15.34 11.78
N LEU A 245 20.81 16.28 11.76
CA LEU A 245 21.09 17.72 11.60
C LEU A 245 21.40 18.39 12.95
N GLY A 246 21.29 17.64 14.05
CA GLY A 246 21.40 18.17 15.41
C GLY A 246 20.11 18.78 15.94
N THR A 247 18.98 18.60 15.23
CA THR A 247 17.68 19.05 15.73
C THR A 247 17.32 18.26 16.98
N VAL A 248 16.80 18.95 18.00
CA VAL A 248 16.13 18.35 19.15
C VAL A 248 14.81 19.08 19.33
N GLN A 249 13.70 18.40 19.07
CA GLN A 249 12.37 19.02 19.11
C GLN A 249 11.38 18.15 19.87
N ARG A 250 10.74 18.74 20.89
CA ARG A 250 9.57 18.15 21.52
C ARG A 250 8.31 18.48 20.71
N ILE A 251 7.52 17.48 20.37
CA ILE A 251 6.17 17.65 19.81
C ILE A 251 5.13 17.48 20.91
N GLU A 252 4.08 18.30 20.84
CA GLU A 252 2.96 18.33 21.79
C GLU A 252 1.62 18.22 21.04
N PRO A 253 0.49 17.98 21.74
CA PRO A 253 -0.79 17.78 21.09
C PRO A 253 -1.24 18.96 20.24
N GLY A 254 -1.69 18.67 19.02
CA GLY A 254 -2.11 19.67 18.05
C GLY A 254 -0.98 20.32 17.25
N ALA A 255 0.29 20.04 17.55
CA ALA A 255 1.44 20.48 16.77
C ALA A 255 1.79 19.47 15.66
N VAL A 256 2.56 19.92 14.67
CA VAL A 256 3.07 19.10 13.56
C VAL A 256 4.60 19.16 13.54
N ASN A 257 5.24 17.99 13.50
CA ASN A 257 6.62 17.87 13.05
C ASN A 257 6.62 17.39 11.60
N TRP A 258 7.34 18.12 10.74
CA TRP A 258 7.57 17.77 9.35
C TRP A 258 9.07 17.61 9.12
N MET A 259 9.53 16.38 8.93
CA MET A 259 10.93 16.08 8.64
C MET A 259 11.06 15.65 7.18
N THR A 260 11.65 16.50 6.34
CA THR A 260 11.99 16.15 4.96
C THR A 260 13.30 15.37 4.97
N ALA A 261 13.26 14.10 4.57
CA ALA A 261 14.44 13.25 4.51
C ALA A 261 15.29 13.50 3.25
N GLY A 262 14.63 13.65 2.09
CA GLY A 262 15.31 13.88 0.81
C GLY A 262 16.42 12.87 0.55
N ALA A 263 17.64 13.34 0.31
CA ALA A 263 18.84 12.52 0.08
C ALA A 263 19.27 11.66 1.29
N GLY A 264 18.72 11.92 2.48
CA GLY A 264 18.97 11.08 3.65
C GLY A 264 19.00 11.85 4.96
N ILE A 265 18.23 11.36 5.94
CA ILE A 265 18.31 11.80 7.34
C ILE A 265 18.22 10.58 8.25
N VAL A 266 18.95 10.61 9.38
CA VAL A 266 18.79 9.63 10.46
C VAL A 266 18.11 10.34 11.61
N HIS A 267 17.11 9.71 12.23
CA HIS A 267 16.44 10.27 13.39
C HIS A 267 15.99 9.21 14.39
N SER A 268 15.66 9.68 15.58
CA SER A 268 15.08 8.91 16.68
C SER A 268 13.91 9.69 17.29
N GLU A 269 12.96 8.96 17.83
CA GLU A 269 11.79 9.53 18.51
C GLU A 269 11.63 8.84 19.86
N ARG A 270 11.66 9.62 20.94
CA ARG A 270 11.70 9.09 22.30
C ARG A 270 10.66 9.70 23.20
N THR A 271 10.27 8.96 24.23
CA THR A 271 9.44 9.50 25.31
C THR A 271 10.22 10.59 26.07
N PRO A 272 9.62 11.75 26.38
CA PRO A 272 10.25 12.76 27.23
C PRO A 272 10.63 12.18 28.61
N PRO A 273 11.83 12.44 29.15
CA PRO A 273 12.28 11.84 30.41
C PRO A 273 11.30 12.04 31.57
N GLU A 274 10.77 13.25 31.71
CA GLU A 274 9.84 13.57 32.78
C GLU A 274 8.45 12.95 32.57
N ALA A 275 8.09 12.61 31.31
CA ALA A 275 6.88 11.84 31.00
C ALA A 275 7.05 10.35 31.27
N ARG A 276 8.25 9.81 31.05
CA ARG A 276 8.62 8.45 31.44
C ARG A 276 8.57 8.27 32.95
N GLU A 277 9.17 9.18 33.71
CA GLU A 277 9.24 9.09 35.17
C GLU A 277 7.86 9.02 35.84
N ARG A 278 6.88 9.78 35.35
CA ARG A 278 5.54 9.87 35.96
C ARG A 278 4.48 8.95 35.33
N GLY A 279 4.81 8.28 34.21
CA GLY A 279 3.84 7.63 33.33
C GLY A 279 3.09 8.65 32.45
N HIS A 280 2.61 8.20 31.29
CA HIS A 280 1.97 9.12 30.33
C HIS A 280 1.02 8.40 29.39
N ARG A 281 0.20 9.19 28.69
CA ARG A 281 -0.59 8.73 27.55
C ARG A 281 0.07 9.18 26.25
N LEU A 282 -0.08 8.38 25.21
CA LEU A 282 0.36 8.72 23.86
C LEU A 282 -0.75 8.35 22.88
N HIS A 283 -1.09 9.30 22.00
CA HIS A 283 -2.06 9.09 20.93
C HIS A 283 -1.70 10.03 19.78
N GLY A 284 -1.46 9.48 18.60
CA GLY A 284 -1.07 10.27 17.44
C GLY A 284 -0.98 9.47 16.16
N ILE A 285 -0.61 10.17 15.11
CA ILE A 285 -0.52 9.65 13.75
C ILE A 285 0.87 9.95 13.21
N GLN A 286 1.46 8.93 12.59
CA GLN A 286 2.67 9.05 11.78
C GLN A 286 2.30 8.79 10.32
N THR A 287 2.53 9.77 9.45
CA THR A 287 2.41 9.58 8.00
C THR A 287 3.72 9.83 7.29
N TRP A 288 3.92 9.18 6.15
CA TRP A 288 4.99 9.53 5.22
C TRP A 288 4.39 10.08 3.92
N VAL A 289 4.95 11.19 3.48
CA VAL A 289 4.63 11.89 2.25
C VAL A 289 5.79 11.63 1.30
N ALA A 290 5.56 10.90 0.20
CA ALA A 290 6.59 10.68 -0.81
C ALA A 290 6.94 12.01 -1.51
N LEU A 291 8.21 12.24 -1.77
CA LEU A 291 8.64 13.42 -2.50
C LEU A 291 8.51 13.19 -4.01
N PRO A 292 8.15 14.22 -4.80
CA PRO A 292 8.25 14.21 -6.26
C PRO A 292 9.66 13.85 -6.73
N LYS A 293 9.81 13.28 -7.93
CA LYS A 293 11.07 12.70 -8.39
C LYS A 293 12.18 13.75 -8.52
N ASP A 294 11.83 14.97 -8.90
CA ASP A 294 12.76 16.11 -8.96
C ASP A 294 13.19 16.63 -7.57
N ARG A 295 12.53 16.17 -6.49
CA ARG A 295 12.78 16.58 -5.11
C ARG A 295 13.22 15.46 -4.18
N GLU A 296 13.16 14.19 -4.61
CA GLU A 296 13.47 13.03 -3.76
C GLU A 296 14.92 13.00 -3.23
N LEU A 297 15.83 13.75 -3.87
CA LEU A 297 17.23 13.91 -3.47
C LEU A 297 17.55 15.32 -2.90
N THR A 298 16.54 16.08 -2.47
CA THR A 298 16.78 17.38 -1.83
C THR A 298 17.53 17.24 -0.50
N ALA A 299 18.11 18.33 0.00
CA ALA A 299 18.78 18.32 1.29
C ALA A 299 17.75 18.05 2.42
N PRO A 300 18.12 17.27 3.44
CA PRO A 300 17.24 17.03 4.57
C PRO A 300 16.94 18.34 5.33
N THR A 301 15.72 18.48 5.82
CA THR A 301 15.27 19.64 6.62
C THR A 301 14.26 19.20 7.68
N PHE A 302 14.12 20.00 8.73
CA PHE A 302 13.11 19.81 9.77
C PHE A 302 12.31 21.10 9.98
N SER A 303 10.98 20.97 10.10
CA SER A 303 10.07 22.06 10.37
C SER A 303 9.09 21.66 11.48
N HIS A 304 9.04 22.46 12.55
CA HIS A 304 8.06 22.33 13.61
C HIS A 304 7.02 23.43 13.50
N GLN A 305 5.74 23.05 13.53
CA GLN A 305 4.62 23.97 13.57
C GLN A 305 3.88 23.76 14.89
N PRO A 306 3.96 24.71 15.85
CA PRO A 306 3.16 24.62 17.06
C PRO A 306 1.68 24.75 16.70
N LYS A 307 0.80 24.24 17.58
CA LYS A 307 -0.65 24.30 17.39
C LYS A 307 -1.15 25.70 17.01
N SER A 308 -0.59 26.75 17.61
CA SER A 308 -0.98 28.15 17.38
C SER A 308 -0.55 28.71 16.01
N ALA A 309 0.35 28.05 15.29
CA ALA A 309 0.78 28.46 13.96
C ALA A 309 -0.04 27.81 12.83
N LEU A 310 -0.88 26.82 13.16
CA LEU A 310 -1.69 26.09 12.19
C LEU A 310 -3.07 26.75 12.03
N PRO A 311 -3.55 26.97 10.80
CA PRO A 311 -4.87 27.55 10.58
C PRO A 311 -5.98 26.69 11.20
N GLU A 312 -6.89 27.35 11.93
CA GLU A 312 -8.12 26.74 12.43
C GLU A 312 -9.30 27.17 11.55
N ILE A 313 -10.06 26.19 11.06
CA ILE A 313 -11.21 26.39 10.19
C ILE A 313 -12.44 25.90 10.95
N THR A 314 -13.43 26.78 11.12
CA THR A 314 -14.68 26.43 11.80
C THR A 314 -15.83 26.35 10.80
N ARG A 315 -16.70 25.35 10.99
CA ARG A 315 -18.02 25.19 10.35
C ARG A 315 -19.03 24.84 11.44
N PRO A 316 -20.35 24.91 11.18
CA PRO A 316 -21.36 24.56 12.18
C PRO A 316 -21.12 23.16 12.78
N GLY A 317 -20.75 23.09 14.06
CA GLY A 317 -20.47 21.84 14.77
C GLY A 317 -19.18 21.13 14.36
N VAL A 318 -18.30 21.74 13.55
CA VAL A 318 -17.03 21.14 13.10
C VAL A 318 -15.88 22.11 13.29
N SER A 319 -14.86 21.69 14.03
CA SER A 319 -13.60 22.41 14.17
C SER A 319 -12.51 21.64 13.44
N MET A 320 -11.75 22.33 12.60
CA MET A 320 -10.71 21.72 11.78
C MET A 320 -9.38 22.44 11.95
N ARG A 321 -8.29 21.69 11.90
CA ARG A 321 -6.92 22.23 11.88
C ARG A 321 -6.22 21.77 10.62
N LEU A 322 -5.77 22.74 9.82
CA LEU A 322 -5.02 22.47 8.60
C LEU A 322 -3.56 22.16 8.97
N LEU A 323 -3.19 20.89 8.88
CA LEU A 323 -1.87 20.38 9.25
C LEU A 323 -0.86 20.61 8.13
N ALA A 324 -1.27 20.39 6.88
CA ALA A 324 -0.45 20.61 5.70
C ALA A 324 -1.29 20.90 4.45
N GLY A 325 -0.71 21.64 3.51
CA GLY A 325 -1.35 21.92 2.23
C GLY A 325 -2.39 23.04 2.28
N THR A 326 -3.48 22.87 1.54
CA THR A 326 -4.57 23.84 1.45
C THR A 326 -5.92 23.16 1.64
N ALA A 327 -6.84 23.81 2.36
CA ALA A 327 -8.22 23.37 2.46
C ALA A 327 -9.13 24.54 2.81
N PHE A 328 -10.33 24.59 2.23
CA PHE A 328 -11.37 25.57 2.58
C PHE A 328 -10.90 27.03 2.51
N GLY A 329 -10.02 27.34 1.56
CA GLY A 329 -9.44 28.68 1.34
C GLY A 329 -8.21 29.01 2.21
N GLU A 330 -7.84 28.14 3.15
CA GLU A 330 -6.67 28.33 4.02
C GLU A 330 -5.43 27.59 3.52
N ARG A 331 -4.25 27.98 4.02
CA ARG A 331 -2.95 27.37 3.72
C ARG A 331 -2.13 27.17 4.98
N ALA A 332 -1.64 25.94 5.20
CA ALA A 332 -0.71 25.65 6.28
C ALA A 332 0.72 26.11 5.95
N PRO A 333 1.52 26.49 6.98
CA PRO A 333 2.91 26.92 6.81
C PRO A 333 3.92 25.78 6.60
N THR A 334 3.48 24.51 6.60
CA THR A 334 4.36 23.35 6.41
C THR A 334 5.00 23.31 5.02
N PRO A 335 6.27 22.87 4.90
CA PRO A 335 6.99 22.82 3.63
C PRO A 335 6.58 21.60 2.78
N ILE A 336 5.53 21.76 1.97
CA ILE A 336 5.05 20.72 1.04
C ILE A 336 5.81 20.76 -0.30
N PHE A 337 5.84 19.63 -1.02
CA PHE A 337 6.50 19.50 -2.32
C PHE A 337 5.54 19.22 -3.49
N SER A 338 4.28 18.96 -3.19
CA SER A 338 3.18 18.84 -4.16
C SER A 338 1.88 19.37 -3.54
N PRO A 339 0.89 19.78 -4.35
CA PRO A 339 -0.45 20.12 -3.88
C PRO A 339 -1.05 18.98 -3.05
N MET A 340 -1.49 19.29 -1.83
CA MET A 340 -2.01 18.30 -0.89
C MET A 340 -3.00 18.90 0.09
N VAL A 341 -3.67 18.01 0.82
CA VAL A 341 -4.49 18.33 1.99
C VAL A 341 -4.13 17.40 3.13
N TYR A 342 -4.00 17.98 4.32
CA TYR A 342 -3.97 17.22 5.56
C TYR A 342 -4.67 18.01 6.67
N VAL A 343 -5.82 17.54 7.13
CA VAL A 343 -6.69 18.27 8.06
C VAL A 343 -7.14 17.35 9.18
N ALA A 344 -6.92 17.75 10.43
CA ALA A 344 -7.53 17.13 11.60
C ALA A 344 -8.88 17.77 11.89
N MET A 345 -9.89 16.95 12.19
CA MET A 345 -11.28 17.38 12.38
C MET A 345 -11.81 16.84 13.71
N GLU A 346 -12.44 17.74 14.46
CA GLU A 346 -13.27 17.45 15.63
C GLU A 346 -14.72 17.76 15.22
N ILE A 347 -15.58 16.75 15.20
CA ILE A 347 -16.95 16.83 14.69
C ILE A 347 -17.90 16.56 15.85
N ALA A 348 -18.73 17.54 16.20
CA ALA A 348 -19.69 17.43 17.29
C ALA A 348 -20.82 16.44 16.96
N PRO A 349 -21.49 15.86 17.97
CA PRO A 349 -22.64 14.98 17.75
C PRO A 349 -23.74 15.66 16.92
N GLY A 350 -24.19 14.96 15.89
CA GLY A 350 -25.22 15.43 14.94
C GLY A 350 -24.73 16.46 13.92
N ALA A 351 -23.44 16.83 13.95
CA ALA A 351 -22.88 17.74 12.94
C ALA A 351 -22.62 17.03 11.61
N ALA A 352 -22.62 17.83 10.55
CA ALA A 352 -22.33 17.38 9.19
C ALA A 352 -21.45 18.41 8.47
N LEU A 353 -20.68 17.93 7.50
CA LEU A 353 -19.81 18.75 6.67
C LEU A 353 -19.78 18.22 5.25
N ASP A 354 -19.86 19.11 4.27
CA ASP A 354 -19.55 18.78 2.89
C ASP A 354 -18.05 18.95 2.64
N LEU A 355 -17.40 17.89 2.19
CA LEU A 355 -16.01 17.88 1.78
C LEU A 355 -15.92 18.20 0.28
N PRO A 356 -15.49 19.40 -0.10
CA PRO A 356 -15.40 19.78 -1.51
C PRO A 356 -14.32 18.98 -2.25
N PRO A 357 -14.45 18.79 -3.58
CA PRO A 357 -13.45 18.11 -4.41
C PRO A 357 -12.26 19.01 -4.74
N GLU A 358 -11.66 19.64 -3.73
CA GLU A 358 -10.53 20.57 -3.91
C GLU A 358 -9.24 19.85 -4.33
N HIS A 359 -9.15 18.53 -4.12
CA HIS A 359 -7.97 17.71 -4.40
C HIS A 359 -8.36 16.45 -5.17
N GLU A 360 -7.48 16.03 -6.09
CA GLU A 360 -7.72 14.89 -7.00
C GLU A 360 -7.96 13.59 -6.23
N GLN A 361 -7.02 13.23 -5.36
CA GLN A 361 -7.11 12.06 -4.49
C GLN A 361 -7.37 12.49 -3.06
N ARG A 362 -8.35 11.88 -2.40
CA ARG A 362 -8.73 12.18 -1.02
C ARG A 362 -9.00 10.90 -0.25
N GLY A 363 -8.62 10.91 1.01
CA GLY A 363 -8.82 9.85 1.97
C GLY A 363 -9.39 10.45 3.26
N LEU A 364 -10.41 9.81 3.82
CA LEU A 364 -11.01 10.17 5.08
C LEU A 364 -10.77 9.06 6.10
N TYR A 365 -10.01 9.38 7.15
CA TYR A 365 -9.70 8.47 8.24
C TYR A 365 -10.52 8.82 9.48
N VAL A 366 -11.11 7.83 10.14
CA VAL A 366 -11.76 8.03 11.44
C VAL A 366 -10.78 7.64 12.55
N VAL A 367 -10.46 8.58 13.43
CA VAL A 367 -9.58 8.37 14.59
C VAL A 367 -10.34 7.67 15.70
N ASP A 368 -11.51 8.21 16.06
CA ASP A 368 -12.48 7.61 16.98
C ASP A 368 -13.91 8.11 16.71
N GLY A 369 -14.87 7.37 17.27
CA GLY A 369 -16.29 7.56 17.00
C GLY A 369 -16.70 6.85 15.71
N GLY A 370 -17.50 7.52 14.88
CA GLY A 370 -17.93 6.96 13.60
C GLY A 370 -18.48 8.03 12.69
N LEU A 371 -18.28 7.84 11.40
CA LEU A 371 -18.81 8.72 10.37
C LEU A 371 -19.81 7.96 9.50
N ILE A 372 -20.76 8.71 8.96
CA ILE A 372 -21.53 8.32 7.79
C ILE A 372 -21.01 9.17 6.63
N VAL A 373 -20.53 8.53 5.57
CA VAL A 373 -20.01 9.18 4.36
C VAL A 373 -20.97 8.86 3.22
N ASP A 374 -21.71 9.87 2.76
CA ASP A 374 -22.70 9.73 1.68
C ASP A 374 -23.73 8.60 1.93
N GLY A 375 -24.11 8.40 3.19
CA GLY A 375 -25.05 7.37 3.63
C GLY A 375 -24.41 6.03 4.03
N GLU A 376 -23.11 5.84 3.78
CA GLU A 376 -22.38 4.61 4.14
C GLU A 376 -21.60 4.77 5.45
N VAL A 377 -21.59 3.74 6.28
CA VAL A 377 -20.88 3.78 7.58
C VAL A 377 -19.38 3.63 7.39
N LEU A 378 -18.62 4.60 7.90
CA LEU A 378 -17.18 4.52 8.06
C LEU A 378 -16.84 4.35 9.55
N SER A 379 -16.37 3.16 9.89
CA SER A 379 -16.04 2.78 11.27
C SER A 379 -14.76 3.47 11.76
N GLU A 380 -14.63 3.59 13.08
CA GLU A 380 -13.39 3.96 13.75
C GLU A 380 -12.18 3.18 13.18
N GLN A 381 -11.05 3.87 13.06
CA GLN A 381 -9.77 3.35 12.59
C GLN A 381 -9.77 2.83 11.16
N HIS A 382 -10.80 3.14 10.36
CA HIS A 382 -10.84 2.85 8.93
C HIS A 382 -10.54 4.09 8.11
N LEU A 383 -9.93 3.89 6.94
CA LEU A 383 -9.65 4.93 5.95
C LEU A 383 -10.48 4.68 4.69
N ALA A 384 -11.39 5.59 4.37
CA ALA A 384 -12.11 5.60 3.11
C ALA A 384 -11.34 6.40 2.06
N VAL A 385 -11.01 5.80 0.92
CA VAL A 385 -10.56 6.52 -0.29
C VAL A 385 -11.80 7.04 -1.00
N LEU A 386 -11.88 8.36 -1.17
CA LEU A 386 -13.03 9.04 -1.74
C LEU A 386 -12.92 9.11 -3.26
N SER A 387 -14.07 9.17 -3.93
CA SER A 387 -14.12 9.30 -5.38
C SER A 387 -13.59 10.67 -5.84
N PRO A 388 -12.74 10.71 -6.87
CA PRO A 388 -12.25 11.97 -7.43
C PRO A 388 -13.39 12.87 -7.94
N GLY A 389 -13.21 14.18 -7.82
CA GLY A 389 -14.11 15.17 -8.42
C GLY A 389 -15.52 15.27 -7.81
N ALA A 390 -15.81 14.55 -6.73
CA ALA A 390 -17.12 14.58 -6.08
C ALA A 390 -17.10 15.27 -4.71
N THR A 391 -18.13 16.06 -4.40
CA THR A 391 -18.37 16.47 -3.01
C THR A 391 -18.86 15.27 -2.22
N ASN A 392 -18.28 15.03 -1.05
CA ASN A 392 -18.68 13.96 -0.13
C ASN A 392 -19.29 14.59 1.12
N ARG A 393 -20.50 14.18 1.49
CA ARG A 393 -21.10 14.62 2.76
C ARG A 393 -20.70 13.67 3.88
N ILE A 394 -20.14 14.22 4.95
CA ILE A 394 -19.81 13.48 6.16
C ILE A 394 -20.76 13.89 7.29
N GLU A 395 -21.21 12.91 8.07
CA GLU A 395 -22.11 13.10 9.20
C GLU A 395 -21.57 12.32 10.40
N ALA A 396 -21.61 12.91 11.60
CA ALA A 396 -21.17 12.24 12.83
C ALA A 396 -22.32 12.14 13.85
N PRO A 397 -23.16 11.10 13.79
CA PRO A 397 -24.33 10.98 14.67
C PRO A 397 -23.98 11.07 16.16
N ALA A 398 -22.87 10.46 16.57
CA ALA A 398 -22.38 10.45 17.96
C ALA A 398 -21.17 11.39 18.19
N GLY A 399 -20.77 12.17 17.18
CA GLY A 399 -19.51 12.89 17.15
C GLY A 399 -18.35 11.99 16.72
N ALA A 400 -17.26 12.60 16.26
CA ALA A 400 -16.08 11.87 15.77
C ALA A 400 -14.84 12.75 15.74
N ARG A 401 -13.68 12.10 15.83
CA ARG A 401 -12.39 12.65 15.39
C ARG A 401 -11.99 12.02 14.07
N ALA A 402 -11.55 12.84 13.11
CA ALA A 402 -11.22 12.37 11.78
C ALA A 402 -10.05 13.13 11.15
N LEU A 403 -9.45 12.54 10.13
CA LEU A 403 -8.43 13.17 9.30
C LEU A 403 -8.84 13.12 7.83
N LEU A 404 -8.77 14.25 7.14
CA LEU A 404 -8.79 14.31 5.68
C LEU A 404 -7.33 14.39 5.21
N LEU A 405 -6.93 13.47 4.33
CA LEU A 405 -5.61 13.45 3.71
C LEU A 405 -5.72 13.23 2.20
N GLY A 406 -4.75 13.70 1.43
CA GLY A 406 -4.69 13.46 0.00
C GLY A 406 -3.96 14.57 -0.75
N GLY A 407 -4.19 14.65 -2.05
CA GLY A 407 -3.52 15.62 -2.92
C GLY A 407 -3.51 15.20 -4.38
N GLU A 408 -2.58 15.81 -5.11
CA GLU A 408 -2.28 15.44 -6.50
C GLU A 408 -1.75 14.00 -6.56
N ALA A 409 -2.08 13.28 -7.64
CA ALA A 409 -1.46 12.00 -7.92
C ALA A 409 0.07 12.14 -8.08
N MET A 410 0.83 11.11 -7.66
CA MET A 410 2.28 11.14 -7.82
C MET A 410 2.69 11.16 -9.30
N ASP A 411 3.77 11.88 -9.58
CA ASP A 411 4.41 12.00 -10.90
C ASP A 411 4.90 10.67 -11.50
N SER A 412 5.18 9.69 -10.64
CA SER A 412 5.48 8.31 -11.03
C SER A 412 5.26 7.35 -9.86
N ASP A 413 5.33 6.05 -10.13
CA ASP A 413 5.34 5.03 -9.08
C ASP A 413 6.45 5.28 -8.05
N ARG A 414 6.19 4.87 -6.82
CA ARG A 414 7.15 4.86 -5.71
C ARG A 414 7.36 3.45 -5.20
N LEU A 415 8.63 3.09 -5.07
CA LEU A 415 9.05 1.89 -4.36
C LEU A 415 9.14 2.25 -2.88
N ILE A 416 8.60 1.39 -2.03
CA ILE A 416 8.76 1.45 -0.59
C ILE A 416 9.41 0.16 -0.12
N TRP A 417 10.55 0.26 0.56
CA TRP A 417 11.22 -0.86 1.18
C TRP A 417 11.82 -0.42 2.50
N TRP A 418 11.42 -1.09 3.59
CA TRP A 418 11.76 -0.68 4.96
C TRP A 418 11.41 0.80 5.19
N ASN A 419 12.41 1.65 5.41
CA ASN A 419 12.27 3.08 5.67
C ASN A 419 12.60 3.96 4.44
N PHE A 420 12.79 3.34 3.29
CA PHE A 420 13.19 4.01 2.06
C PHE A 420 12.05 4.09 1.06
N VAL A 421 11.82 5.30 0.56
CA VAL A 421 10.91 5.57 -0.54
C VAL A 421 11.71 6.17 -1.69
N ALA A 422 11.55 5.63 -2.90
CA ALA A 422 12.28 6.14 -4.05
C ALA A 422 11.58 5.85 -5.38
N SER A 423 11.89 6.64 -6.40
CA SER A 423 11.46 6.41 -7.78
C SER A 423 12.19 5.24 -8.47
N SER A 424 13.30 4.75 -7.92
CA SER A 424 14.09 3.68 -8.52
C SER A 424 14.71 2.72 -7.49
N ARG A 425 14.92 1.48 -7.92
CA ARG A 425 15.53 0.43 -7.08
C ARG A 425 16.99 0.73 -6.73
N ALA A 426 17.72 1.37 -7.65
CA ALA A 426 19.11 1.75 -7.45
C ALA A 426 19.28 2.67 -6.22
N LEU A 427 18.38 3.64 -6.03
CA LEU A 427 18.40 4.53 -4.86
C LEU A 427 18.15 3.78 -3.54
N ILE A 428 17.25 2.79 -3.55
CA ILE A 428 17.01 1.94 -2.37
C ILE A 428 18.24 1.10 -2.05
N ASP A 429 18.89 0.49 -3.05
CA ASP A 429 20.07 -0.34 -2.85
C ASP A 429 21.29 0.50 -2.40
N GLU A 430 21.44 1.73 -2.91
CA GLU A 430 22.45 2.70 -2.46
C GLU A 430 22.22 3.09 -0.99
N ALA A 431 21.00 3.50 -0.62
CA ALA A 431 20.67 3.83 0.77
C ALA A 431 20.83 2.64 1.72
N SER A 432 20.50 1.44 1.25
CA SER A 432 20.71 0.18 2.01
C SER A 432 22.18 -0.06 2.30
N THR A 433 23.04 0.12 1.29
CA THR A 433 24.49 -0.04 1.43
C THR A 433 25.05 1.03 2.37
N ARG A 434 24.67 2.29 2.15
CA ARG A 434 25.06 3.42 2.99
C ARG A 434 24.66 3.21 4.45
N TRP A 435 23.48 2.66 4.74
CA TRP A 435 23.08 2.38 6.12
C TRP A 435 23.87 1.23 6.75
N ARG A 436 24.08 0.13 5.99
CA ARG A 436 24.87 -1.01 6.46
C ARG A 436 26.31 -0.63 6.79
N GLU A 437 26.88 0.27 5.99
CA GLU A 437 28.25 0.79 6.16
C GLU A 437 28.32 2.00 7.11
N GLN A 438 27.20 2.39 7.74
CA GLN A 438 27.12 3.54 8.66
C GLN A 438 27.57 4.87 8.02
N GLY A 439 27.33 5.03 6.71
CA GLY A 439 27.68 6.22 5.93
C GLY A 439 26.64 7.35 5.98
N PHE A 440 25.55 7.21 6.72
CA PHE A 440 24.68 8.35 7.05
C PHE A 440 25.26 9.14 8.22
N PRO A 441 25.08 10.47 8.29
CA PRO A 441 25.48 11.23 9.47
C PRO A 441 24.73 10.71 10.71
N PRO A 442 25.41 10.47 11.83
CA PRO A 442 24.79 9.96 13.04
C PRO A 442 23.93 11.03 13.71
N VAL A 443 23.01 10.61 14.59
CA VAL A 443 22.29 11.52 15.48
C VAL A 443 23.20 11.87 16.67
N PRO A 444 23.51 13.15 16.91
CA PRO A 444 24.38 13.52 18.03
C PRO A 444 23.86 13.01 19.38
N GLY A 445 24.72 12.31 20.12
CA GLY A 445 24.40 11.77 21.45
C GLY A 445 23.67 10.41 21.45
N GLU A 446 23.30 9.88 20.29
CA GLU A 446 22.71 8.55 20.17
C GLU A 446 23.77 7.52 19.77
N THR A 447 23.83 6.39 20.48
CA THR A 447 24.82 5.32 20.25
C THR A 447 24.22 4.02 19.69
N GLU A 448 22.90 3.90 19.72
CA GLU A 448 22.17 2.74 19.21
C GLU A 448 21.68 2.99 17.79
N PHE A 449 21.30 1.93 17.07
CA PHE A 449 20.61 2.07 15.78
C PHE A 449 19.77 0.83 15.45
N ILE A 450 18.79 0.98 14.57
CA ILE A 450 18.00 -0.14 14.03
C ILE A 450 18.78 -0.74 12.84
N PRO A 451 19.23 -2.01 12.92
CA PRO A 451 19.94 -2.62 11.80
C PRO A 451 19.01 -2.73 10.59
N LEU A 452 19.62 -2.70 9.40
CA LEU A 452 18.90 -3.01 8.17
C LEU A 452 18.30 -4.43 8.28
N PRO A 453 17.03 -4.64 7.91
CA PRO A 453 16.48 -6.00 7.87
C PRO A 453 17.23 -6.88 6.86
N GLU A 454 17.34 -8.17 7.17
CA GLU A 454 17.81 -9.17 6.22
C GLU A 454 16.84 -9.28 5.03
N LYS A 455 17.37 -9.58 3.84
CA LYS A 455 16.59 -9.62 2.59
C LYS A 455 15.82 -10.92 2.43
#